data_AF-A0A351KEI3-F1
#
_entry.id   AF-A0A351KEI3-F1
#
_cell.length_a   1.000
_cell.length_b   1.000
_cell.length_c   1.000
_cell.angle_alpha   90.00
_cell.angle_beta   90.00
_cell.angle_gamma   90.00
#
_symmetry.space_group_name_H-M   'P 1'
#
loop_
_entity.id
_entity.type
_entity.pdbx_description
1 polymer ?
#
loop_
_entity_poly.entity_id
_entity_poly.type
_entity_poly.pdbx_seq_one_letter_code
_entity_poly.pdbx_strand_id
1 'polypeptide(L)'
;MATKRINLSFSMDREEDAKVYNILSTQRYKTDYVIKAVLNYIGKSDKDFDKEILKEAVKEAIAECGGITIENNNRKDNDGCTQPELPEDIFNMLDNL
;
A
#
# COMPACT_ATOMS: atom_id res chain seq x y z
N MET A 1 -33.52 8.23 -12.58
CA MET A 1 -32.81 7.66 -11.40
C MET A 1 -33.30 8.36 -10.15
N ALA A 2 -33.55 7.62 -9.06
CA ALA A 2 -34.01 8.22 -7.80
C ALA A 2 -32.81 8.71 -6.98
N THR A 3 -32.88 9.95 -6.49
CA THR A 3 -31.86 10.52 -5.60
C THR A 3 -32.34 10.42 -4.16
N LYS A 4 -31.54 9.83 -3.28
CA LYS A 4 -31.75 9.81 -1.83
C LYS A 4 -30.70 10.67 -1.13
N ARG A 5 -31.08 11.32 -0.02
CA ARG A 5 -30.21 12.17 0.79
C ARG A 5 -30.07 11.58 2.19
N ILE A 6 -28.90 11.76 2.78
CA ILE A 6 -28.62 11.45 4.19
C ILE A 6 -28.23 12.75 4.88
N ASN A 7 -28.66 12.93 6.14
CA ASN A 7 -28.26 14.05 6.97
C ASN A 7 -27.09 13.63 7.86
N LEU A 8 -26.09 14.50 7.97
CA LEU A 8 -24.92 14.31 8.82
C LEU A 8 -24.86 15.44 9.85
N SER A 9 -24.46 15.09 11.07
CA SER A 9 -24.23 16.04 12.16
C SER A 9 -22.80 15.91 12.65
N PHE A 10 -22.13 17.04 12.86
CA PHE A 10 -20.74 17.11 13.31
C PHE A 10 -20.69 17.85 14.64
N SER A 11 -20.06 17.27 15.66
CA SER A 11 -19.80 17.99 16.91
C SER A 11 -18.61 18.92 16.73
N MET A 12 -18.76 20.21 17.08
CA MET A 12 -17.63 21.15 17.04
C MET A 12 -16.66 20.96 18.22
N ASP A 13 -17.08 20.22 19.25
CA ASP A 13 -16.26 19.89 20.42
C ASP A 13 -15.34 18.69 20.16
N ARG A 14 -15.64 17.87 19.14
CA ARG A 14 -14.80 16.75 18.73
C ARG A 14 -13.88 17.19 17.59
N GLU A 15 -12.58 17.14 17.83
CA GLU A 15 -11.57 17.63 16.87
C GLU A 15 -11.72 16.98 15.48
N GLU A 16 -11.95 15.67 15.43
CA GLU A 16 -12.13 14.93 14.17
C GLU A 16 -13.37 15.40 13.40
N ASP A 17 -14.49 15.55 14.09
CA ASP A 17 -15.75 16.00 13.50
C ASP A 17 -15.60 17.43 12.95
N ALA A 18 -14.97 18.33 13.70
CA ALA A 18 -14.69 19.69 13.28
C ALA A 18 -13.77 19.74 12.04
N LYS A 19 -12.72 18.89 12.01
CA LYS A 19 -11.83 18.76 10.84
C LYS A 19 -12.61 18.29 9.60
N VAL A 20 -13.37 17.21 9.71
CA VAL A 20 -14.15 16.67 8.59
C VAL A 20 -15.20 17.68 8.13
N TYR A 21 -15.88 18.36 9.06
CA TYR A 21 -16.83 19.42 8.73
C TYR A 21 -16.18 20.53 7.92
N ASN A 22 -15.01 21.04 8.35
CA ASN A 22 -14.29 22.10 7.65
C ASN A 22 -13.79 21.67 6.25
N ILE A 23 -13.37 20.41 6.11
CA ILE A 23 -13.00 19.86 4.80
C ILE A 23 -14.23 19.82 3.88
N LEU A 24 -15.34 19.25 4.34
CA LEU A 24 -16.56 19.11 3.54
C LEU A 24 -17.19 20.47 3.21
N SER A 25 -17.17 21.42 4.15
CA SER A 25 -17.77 22.74 3.95
C SER A 25 -17.13 23.50 2.79
N THR A 26 -15.82 23.36 2.61
CA THR A 26 -15.04 23.99 1.51
C THR A 26 -15.21 23.31 0.15
N GLN A 27 -15.73 22.08 0.08
CA GLN A 27 -15.93 21.38 -1.19
C GLN A 27 -17.15 21.91 -1.97
N ARG A 28 -16.96 22.21 -3.26
CA ARG A 28 -18.05 22.59 -4.18
C ARG A 28 -19.04 21.46 -4.43
N TYR A 29 -18.55 20.21 -4.52
CA TYR A 29 -19.36 19.00 -4.78
C TYR A 29 -19.21 17.98 -3.64
N LYS A 30 -19.91 18.25 -2.51
CA LYS A 30 -19.80 17.47 -1.26
C LYS A 30 -20.13 15.99 -1.44
N THR A 31 -21.20 15.68 -2.15
CA THR A 31 -21.63 14.28 -2.37
C THR A 31 -20.58 13.49 -3.15
N ASP A 32 -20.00 14.07 -4.21
CA ASP A 32 -18.94 13.42 -4.99
C ASP A 32 -17.67 13.19 -4.16
N TYR A 33 -17.29 14.18 -3.36
CA TYR A 33 -16.17 14.05 -2.44
C TYR A 33 -16.37 12.92 -1.43
N VAL A 34 -17.56 12.85 -0.80
CA VAL A 34 -17.90 11.78 0.15
C VAL A 34 -17.90 10.41 -0.52
N ILE A 35 -18.45 10.29 -1.74
CA ILE A 35 -18.41 9.02 -2.50
C ILE A 35 -16.96 8.55 -2.69
N LYS A 36 -16.09 9.43 -3.18
CA LYS A 36 -14.67 9.10 -3.40
C LYS A 36 -13.95 8.76 -2.10
N ALA A 37 -14.18 9.53 -1.03
CA ALA A 37 -13.55 9.30 0.26
C ALA A 37 -13.98 7.95 0.86
N VAL A 38 -15.27 7.63 0.83
CA VAL A 38 -15.81 6.37 1.34
C VAL A 38 -15.35 5.19 0.49
N LEU A 39 -15.41 5.27 -0.84
CA LEU A 39 -14.93 4.20 -1.72
C LEU A 39 -13.42 3.98 -1.59
N ASN A 40 -12.63 5.03 -1.38
CA ASN A 40 -11.20 4.90 -1.11
C ASN A 40 -10.92 4.33 0.28
N TYR A 41 -11.72 4.68 1.30
CA TYR A 41 -11.59 4.13 2.65
C TYR A 41 -11.93 2.63 2.68
N ILE A 42 -13.06 2.25 2.06
CA ILE A 42 -13.47 0.84 1.91
C ILE A 42 -12.46 0.11 1.01
N GLY A 43 -12.07 0.70 -0.12
CA GLY A 43 -11.07 0.14 -1.02
C GLY A 43 -9.67 0.04 -0.41
N LYS A 44 -9.35 0.79 0.65
CA LYS A 44 -8.13 0.63 1.46
C LYS A 44 -8.29 -0.36 2.61
N SER A 45 -9.52 -0.73 2.97
CA SER A 45 -9.79 -1.81 3.93
C SER A 45 -9.97 -3.17 3.23
N ASP A 46 -10.37 -3.17 1.94
CA ASP A 46 -10.33 -4.35 1.06
C ASP A 46 -8.96 -4.55 0.41
N LYS A 47 -8.19 -3.47 0.21
CA LYS A 47 -6.76 -3.57 -0.02
C LYS A 47 -6.09 -3.71 1.34
N ASP A 48 -6.21 -4.92 1.91
CA ASP A 48 -5.06 -5.49 2.61
C ASP A 48 -3.85 -5.08 1.78
N PHE A 49 -2.93 -4.34 2.42
CA PHE A 49 -1.66 -3.96 1.86
C PHE A 49 -1.17 -5.10 0.97
N ASP A 50 -1.20 -4.92 -0.35
CA ASP A 50 -1.10 -6.04 -1.27
C ASP A 50 0.36 -6.51 -1.25
N LYS A 51 0.64 -7.39 -0.29
CA LYS A 51 1.98 -7.88 0.04
C LYS A 51 2.59 -8.51 -1.19
N GLU A 52 1.77 -9.06 -2.08
CA GLU A 52 2.20 -9.60 -3.36
C GLU A 52 2.66 -8.49 -4.32
N ILE A 53 1.93 -7.36 -4.42
CA ILE A 53 2.41 -6.21 -5.19
C ILE A 53 3.71 -5.64 -4.60
N LEU A 54 3.85 -5.58 -3.27
CA LEU A 54 5.12 -5.15 -2.65
C LEU A 54 6.25 -6.14 -2.94
N LYS A 55 6.00 -7.45 -2.82
CA LYS A 55 6.98 -8.50 -3.11
C LYS A 55 7.43 -8.43 -4.57
N GLU A 56 6.51 -8.25 -5.52
CA GLU A 56 6.85 -8.08 -6.93
C GLU A 56 7.69 -6.83 -7.18
N ALA A 57 7.32 -5.68 -6.61
CA ALA A 57 8.09 -4.45 -6.75
C ALA A 57 9.51 -4.56 -6.18
N VAL A 58 9.70 -5.29 -5.08
CA VAL A 58 11.03 -5.54 -4.49
C VAL A 58 11.84 -6.53 -5.33
N LYS A 59 11.20 -7.58 -5.88
CA LYS A 59 11.84 -8.51 -6.83
C LYS A 59 12.34 -7.78 -8.07
N GLU A 60 11.52 -6.89 -8.64
CA GLU A 60 11.86 -6.07 -9.81
C GLU A 60 13.04 -5.15 -9.52
N ALA A 61 13.01 -4.39 -8.41
CA ALA A 61 14.11 -3.50 -8.03
C ALA A 61 15.44 -4.24 -7.82
N ILE A 62 15.41 -5.44 -7.21
CA ILE A 62 16.62 -6.26 -7.03
C ILE A 62 17.16 -6.73 -8.37
N ALA A 63 16.29 -7.17 -9.28
CA ALA A 63 16.70 -7.60 -10.63
C ALA A 63 17.31 -6.43 -11.42
N GLU A 64 16.72 -5.24 -11.35
CA GLU A 64 17.25 -4.02 -11.98
C GLU A 64 18.59 -3.58 -11.40
N CYS A 65 18.82 -3.78 -10.09
CA CYS A 65 20.09 -3.49 -9.44
C CYS A 65 21.19 -4.55 -9.66
N GLY A 66 20.94 -5.59 -10.47
CA GLY A 66 21.91 -6.64 -10.79
C GLY A 66 21.87 -7.85 -9.86
N GLY A 67 20.80 -8.00 -9.07
CA GLY A 67 20.61 -9.10 -8.13
C GLY A 67 21.33 -8.90 -6.79
N ILE A 68 21.09 -9.81 -5.84
CA ILE A 68 21.87 -9.90 -4.59
C ILE A 68 22.87 -11.04 -4.74
N THR A 69 24.16 -10.73 -4.70
CA THR A 69 25.21 -11.74 -4.67
C THR A 69 25.40 -12.21 -3.23
N ILE A 70 24.97 -13.43 -2.91
CA ILE A 70 25.30 -14.05 -1.62
C ILE A 70 26.69 -14.66 -1.75
N GLU A 71 27.69 -14.00 -1.14
CA GLU A 71 29.01 -14.59 -0.99
C GLU A 71 28.92 -15.75 0.00
N ASN A 72 28.76 -16.96 -0.53
CA ASN A 72 28.85 -18.18 0.25
C ASN A 72 30.32 -18.35 0.67
N ASN A 73 30.63 -18.03 1.93
CA ASN A 73 31.97 -18.17 2.53
C ASN A 73 32.40 -19.64 2.74
N ASN A 74 32.05 -20.54 1.82
CA ASN A 74 32.51 -21.92 1.84
C ASN A 74 32.80 -22.46 0.43
N ARG A 75 34.11 -22.52 0.15
CA ARG A 75 34.84 -23.41 -0.78
C ARG A 75 35.08 -22.92 -2.21
N LYS A 76 36.36 -22.58 -2.41
CA LYS A 76 37.28 -22.98 -3.50
C LYS A 76 36.67 -23.56 -4.80
N ASP A 77 37.02 -22.84 -5.86
CA ASP A 77 37.38 -23.27 -7.22
C ASP A 77 36.26 -23.54 -8.24
N ASN A 78 36.37 -22.77 -9.33
CA ASN A 78 36.00 -23.01 -10.73
C ASN A 78 34.61 -22.62 -11.27
N ASP A 79 34.71 -21.66 -12.21
CA ASP A 79 33.92 -21.47 -13.44
C ASP A 79 32.48 -20.95 -13.35
N GLY A 80 32.33 -19.70 -13.82
CA GLY A 80 31.22 -19.26 -14.67
C GLY A 80 29.82 -19.13 -14.07
N CYS A 81 29.48 -17.90 -13.65
CA CYS A 81 28.11 -17.42 -13.41
C CYS A 81 27.32 -18.12 -12.31
N THR A 82 27.65 -17.81 -11.05
CA THR A 82 26.69 -17.90 -9.95
C THR A 82 25.54 -16.95 -10.29
N GLN A 83 24.40 -17.49 -10.72
CA GLN A 83 23.19 -16.69 -10.89
C GLN A 83 22.86 -16.05 -9.52
N PRO A 84 22.43 -14.78 -9.47
CA PRO A 84 21.98 -14.18 -8.23
C PRO A 84 20.71 -14.90 -7.77
N GLU A 85 20.87 -15.98 -7.01
CA GLU A 85 19.79 -16.70 -6.36
C GLU A 85 19.39 -15.89 -5.14
N LEU A 86 18.36 -15.07 -5.31
CA LEU A 86 17.71 -14.40 -4.21
C LEU A 86 16.92 -15.43 -3.40
N PRO A 87 17.25 -15.69 -2.12
CA PRO A 87 16.49 -16.63 -1.32
C PRO A 87 15.05 -16.14 -1.18
N GLU A 88 14.09 -16.97 -1.58
CA GLU A 88 12.65 -16.69 -1.49
C GLU A 88 12.25 -16.26 -0.06
N ASP A 89 12.99 -16.77 0.93
CA ASP A 89 12.81 -16.49 2.36
C ASP A 89 13.01 -15.03 2.78
N ILE A 90 13.71 -14.20 2.00
CA ILE A 90 13.85 -12.76 2.28
C ILE A 90 12.48 -12.08 2.21
N PHE A 91 11.61 -12.53 1.30
CA PHE A 91 10.28 -11.96 1.11
C PHE A 91 9.29 -12.40 2.18
N ASN A 92 9.55 -13.50 2.86
CA ASN A 92 8.76 -13.96 3.99
C ASN A 92 8.88 -12.99 5.19
N MET A 93 9.90 -12.12 5.23
CA MET A 93 9.99 -11.04 6.22
C MET A 93 8.89 -9.99 6.05
N LEU A 94 8.39 -9.80 4.81
CA LEU A 94 7.32 -8.84 4.50
C LEU A 94 5.94 -9.36 4.95
N ASP A 95 5.81 -10.65 5.22
CA ASP A 95 4.57 -11.23 5.72
C ASP A 95 4.25 -10.76 7.15
N ASN A 96 5.26 -10.35 7.91
CA ASN A 96 5.12 -9.80 9.27
C ASN A 96 4.90 -8.28 9.32
N LEU A 97 4.77 -7.62 8.15
CA LEU A 97 4.52 -6.17 8.02
C LEU A 97 3.02 -5.82 8.10
#